data_AF-A0A420VWR9-F1
#
_entry.id   AF-A0A420VWR9-F1
#
_cell.length_a   1.000
_cell.length_b   1.000
_cell.length_c   1.000
_cell.angle_alpha   90.00
_cell.angle_beta   90.00
_cell.angle_gamma   90.00
#
_symmetry.space_group_name_H-M   'P 1'
#
loop_
_entity.id
_entity.type
_entity.pdbx_description
1 polymer ?
#
loop_
_entity_poly.entity_id
_entity_poly.type
_entity_poly.pdbx_seq_one_letter_code
_entity_poly.pdbx_strand_id
1 'polypeptide(L)' 'MANPYIDINAINNSIISLAFSQLFREGRIEPEVKKWAEAAISREAVFLDFWEEDQALRKERVNQLLNDLRKAK' A
#
# COMPACT_ATOMS: atom_id res chain seq x y z
N MET A 1 -10.12 19.23 15.72
CA MET A 1 -8.68 19.13 15.42
C MET A 1 -8.50 18.00 14.43
N ALA A 2 -7.95 18.28 13.24
CA ALA A 2 -7.63 17.23 12.27
C ALA A 2 -6.55 16.32 12.88
N ASN A 3 -6.79 15.02 12.91
CA ASN A 3 -5.83 14.06 13.43
C ASN A 3 -4.75 13.83 12.35
N PRO A 4 -3.49 14.22 12.58
CA PRO A 4 -2.42 14.13 11.58
C PRO A 4 -2.14 12.68 11.13
N TYR A 5 -2.54 11.69 11.92
CA TYR A 5 -2.44 10.28 11.54
C TYR A 5 -3.48 9.88 10.48
N ILE A 6 -4.62 10.56 10.39
CA ILE A 6 -5.60 10.37 9.31
C ILE A 6 -5.02 10.85 7.97
N ASP A 7 -4.28 11.96 7.98
CA ASP A 7 -3.65 12.52 6.78
C ASP A 7 -2.55 11.61 6.23
N ILE A 8 -1.78 10.96 7.12
CA ILE A 8 -0.76 9.98 6.70
C ILE A 8 -1.40 8.76 6.03
N ASN A 9 -2.51 8.24 6.56
CA ASN A 9 -3.23 7.13 5.93
C ASN A 9 -3.83 7.54 4.58
N ALA A 10 -4.31 8.78 4.45
CA ALA A 10 -4.79 9.32 3.18
C ALA A 10 -3.67 9.43 2.12
N ILE A 11 -2.45 9.82 2.53
CA ILE A 11 -1.26 9.85 1.67
C ILE A 11 -0.88 8.43 1.22
N ASN A 12 -0.82 7.46 2.15
CA ASN A 12 -0.55 6.05 1.82
C ASN A 12 -1.53 5.52 0.78
N ASN A 13 -2.83 5.72 1.01
CA ASN A 13 -3.89 5.25 0.09
C ASN A 13 -3.78 5.89 -1.29
N SER A 14 -3.42 7.18 -1.35
CA SER A 14 -3.25 7.91 -2.61
C SER A 14 -2.06 7.37 -3.42
N ILE A 15 -0.93 7.14 -2.76
CA ILE A 15 0.28 6.60 -3.40
C ILE A 15 0.07 5.15 -3.86
N ILE A 16 -0.58 4.32 -3.05
CA ILE A 16 -0.93 2.94 -3.41
C ILE A 16 -1.87 2.95 -4.64
N SER A 17 -2.91 3.78 -4.61
CA SER A 17 -3.85 3.91 -5.73
C SER A 17 -3.17 4.38 -7.01
N LEU A 18 -2.22 5.32 -6.92
CA LEU A 18 -1.44 5.78 -8.07
C LEU A 18 -0.60 4.66 -8.67
N ALA A 19 0.12 3.88 -7.85
CA ALA A 19 0.95 2.78 -8.33
C ALA A 19 0.13 1.73 -9.07
N PHE A 20 -1.01 1.29 -8.52
CA PHE A 20 -1.88 0.34 -9.20
C PHE A 20 -2.55 0.95 -10.43
N SER A 21 -2.91 2.24 -10.42
CA SER A 21 -3.45 2.91 -11.61
C SER A 21 -2.45 2.95 -12.76
N GLN A 22 -1.19 3.26 -12.49
CA GLN A 22 -0.11 3.19 -13.47
C GLN A 22 0.07 1.75 -13.98
N LEU A 23 0.12 0.78 -13.07
CA LEU A 23 0.25 -0.63 -13.45
C LEU A 23 -0.89 -1.09 -14.37
N PHE A 24 -2.14 -0.80 -14.02
CA PHE A 24 -3.30 -1.22 -14.81
C PHE A 24 -3.42 -0.50 -16.15
N ARG A 25 -3.09 0.80 -16.21
CA ARG A 25 -3.26 1.60 -17.44
C ARG A 25 -2.08 1.52 -18.38
N GLU A 26 -0.86 1.45 -17.85
CA GLU A 26 0.38 1.55 -18.62
C GLU A 26 1.17 0.24 -18.66
N GLY A 27 0.80 -0.76 -17.86
CA GLY A 27 1.52 -2.03 -17.74
C GLY A 27 2.88 -1.91 -17.06
N ARG A 28 3.19 -0.73 -16.49
CA ARG A 28 4.45 -0.40 -15.82
C ARG A 28 4.19 0.60 -14.69
N ILE A 29 5.10 0.68 -13.73
CA ILE A 29 5.03 1.64 -12.63
C ILE A 29 6.27 2.53 -12.67
N GLU A 30 6.09 3.83 -12.46
CA GLU A 30 7.26 4.70 -12.32
C GLU A 30 8.13 4.24 -11.12
N PRO A 31 9.47 4.15 -11.27
CA PRO A 31 10.32 3.59 -10.23
C PRO A 31 10.21 4.32 -8.88
N GLU A 32 9.99 5.63 -8.90
CA GLU A 32 9.74 6.39 -7.68
C GLU A 32 8.38 6.02 -7.08
N VAL A 33 7.30 6.10 -7.84
CA VAL A 33 5.95 5.71 -7.37
C VAL A 33 5.95 4.29 -6.78
N LYS A 34 6.65 3.35 -7.41
CA LYS A 34 6.82 1.98 -6.90
C LYS A 34 7.48 1.94 -5.53
N LYS A 35 8.60 2.64 -5.33
CA LYS A 35 9.30 2.70 -4.02
C LYS A 35 8.39 3.25 -2.92
N TRP A 36 7.64 4.31 -3.23
CA TRP A 36 6.76 4.95 -2.25
C TRP A 36 5.56 4.07 -1.92
N ALA A 37 4.99 3.38 -2.91
CA ALA A 37 3.91 2.42 -2.70
C ALA A 37 4.37 1.19 -1.90
N GLU A 38 5.58 0.68 -2.15
CA GLU A 38 6.14 -0.42 -1.33
C GLU A 38 6.30 0.01 0.13
N ALA A 39 6.78 1.23 0.38
CA ALA A 39 6.90 1.77 1.73
C ALA A 39 5.53 1.97 2.41
N ALA A 40 4.53 2.48 1.67
CA ALA A 40 3.17 2.66 2.16
C ALA A 40 2.52 1.32 2.54
N ILE A 41 2.56 0.32 1.66
CA ILE A 41 1.98 -1.02 1.92
C ILE A 41 2.73 -1.71 3.08
N SER A 42 4.06 -1.58 3.14
CA SER A 42 4.85 -2.15 4.23
C SER A 42 4.50 -1.51 5.58
N ARG A 43 4.18 -0.21 5.61
CA ARG A 43 3.69 0.47 6.80
C ARG A 43 2.31 -0.04 7.20
N GLU A 44 1.37 -0.15 6.26
CA GLU A 44 0.05 -0.75 6.52
C GLU A 44 0.19 -2.15 7.13
N ALA A 45 1.09 -2.98 6.60
CA ALA A 45 1.35 -4.33 7.11
C ALA A 45 1.76 -4.36 8.59
N VAL A 46 2.52 -3.37 9.06
CA VAL A 46 2.93 -3.25 10.48
C VAL A 46 1.74 -2.87 11.37
N PHE A 47 0.83 -2.04 10.87
CA PHE A 47 -0.35 -1.62 11.64
C PHE A 47 -1.44 -2.69 11.74
N LEU A 48 -1.39 -3.71 10.88
CA LEU A 48 -2.32 -4.85 10.96
C LEU A 48 -2.24 -5.60 12.28
N ASP A 49 -1.06 -5.64 12.91
CA ASP A 49 -0.88 -6.34 14.18
C ASP A 49 -1.59 -5.63 15.36
N PHE A 50 -2.15 -4.44 15.14
CA PHE A 50 -2.94 -3.69 16.13
C PHE A 50 -4.45 -3.80 15.94
N TRP A 51 -4.93 -4.50 14.90
CA TRP A 51 -6.36 -4.66 14.61
C TRP A 51 -6.79 -6.08 14.95
N GLU A 52 -7.73 -6.24 15.90
CA GLU A 52 -8.14 -7.56 16.41
C GLU A 52 -9.08 -8.34 15.46
N GLU A 53 -9.81 -7.67 14.57
CA GLU A 53 -10.71 -8.32 13.63
C GLU A 53 -10.05 -8.56 12.25
N ASP A 54 -10.19 -9.77 11.71
CA ASP A 54 -9.73 -10.20 10.38
C ASP A 54 -8.23 -10.04 10.08
N GLN A 55 -7.38 -9.97 11.11
CA GLN A 55 -5.93 -9.76 11.01
C GLN A 55 -5.26 -10.71 10.00
N ALA A 56 -5.59 -12.02 10.05
CA ALA A 56 -4.96 -13.02 9.20
C ALA A 56 -5.26 -12.81 7.70
N LEU A 57 -6.54 -12.64 7.35
CA LEU A 57 -6.97 -12.42 5.97
C LEU A 57 -6.46 -11.08 5.43
N ARG A 58 -6.46 -10.04 6.26
CA ARG A 58 -5.95 -8.73 5.88
C ARG A 58 -4.45 -8.73 5.65
N LYS A 59 -3.70 -9.43 6.50
CA LYS A 59 -2.25 -9.63 6.38
C LYS A 59 -1.89 -10.41 5.13
N GLU A 60 -2.63 -11.47 4.82
CA GLU A 60 -2.47 -12.21 3.58
C GLU A 60 -2.65 -11.30 2.35
N ARG A 61 -3.75 -10.53 2.29
CA ARG A 61 -4.03 -9.60 1.17
C ARG A 61 -2.99 -8.51 1.02
N VAL A 62 -2.55 -7.89 2.11
CA VAL A 62 -1.51 -6.85 2.09
C VAL A 62 -0.17 -7.41 1.63
N ASN A 63 0.20 -8.60 2.10
CA ASN A 63 1.41 -9.29 1.64
C ASN A 63 1.33 -9.66 0.16
N GLN A 64 0.16 -10.09 -0.32
CA GLN A 64 -0.06 -10.39 -1.73
C GLN A 64 0.12 -9.13 -2.58
N LEU A 65 -0.51 -8.00 -2.20
CA LEU A 65 -0.35 -6.71 -2.89
C LEU A 65 1.11 -6.26 -2.93
N LEU A 66 1.85 -6.41 -1.83
CA LEU A 66 3.27 -6.06 -1.78
C LEU A 66 4.11 -6.94 -2.72
N ASN A 67 3.82 -8.24 -2.77
CA ASN A 67 4.51 -9.18 -3.65
C ASN A 67 4.23 -8.89 -5.12
N ASP A 68 2.98 -8.59 -5.46
CA ASP A 68 2.59 -8.25 -6.83
C ASP A 68 3.23 -6.94 -7.27
N LEU A 69 3.27 -5.93 -6.39
CA LEU A 69 3.96 -4.67 -6.63
C LEU A 69 5.46 -4.87 -6.88
N ARG A 70 6.12 -5.72 -6.08
CA ARG A 70 7.56 -6.02 -6.25
C ARG A 70 7.87 -6.71 -7.58
N LYS A 71 6.97 -7.58 -8.05
CA LYS A 71 7.10 -8.29 -9.33
C LYS A 71 6.76 -7.41 -10.54
N ALA A 72 5.96 -6.36 -10.36
CA ALA A 72 5.63 -5.42 -11.41
C ALA A 72 6.89 -4.70 -11.93
N LYS A 73 6.99 -4.51 -13.25
CA LYS A 73 8.12 -3.85 -13.90
C LYS A 73 7.97 -2.33 -13.95
#